data_AF-A0A6L8UDD3-F1
#
_entry.id   AF-A0A6L8UDD3-F1
#
_cell.length_a   1.000
_cell.length_b   1.000
_cell.length_c   1.000
_cell.angle_alpha   90.00
_cell.angle_beta   90.00
_cell.angle_gamma   90.00
#
_symmetry.space_group_name_H-M   'P 1'
#
loop_
_entity.id
_entity.type
_entity.pdbx_description
1 polymer ?
#
loop_
_entity_poly.entity_id
_entity_poly.type
_entity_poly.pdbx_seq_one_letter_code
_entity_poly.pdbx_strand_id
1 'polypeptide(L)'
;MIAPNLVIIAGTGSKSGKTSAACRIIEQFRDAGIAAVKITPHQHETTRGLTEVDRKPGYDIFLETNPETDKDTSRMLRAGASRVYFVRATDEYLSEAFGMILESVPAATPLVCESAALRYFIEPGLFVIMTSVVSHRTKDIRSLQRLPHVEFELESLSAGMELPLSFHNGRWICWHYGR
;
A
#
# COMPACT_ATOMS: atom_id res chain seq x y z
N MET A 1 -3.87 -15.83 3.75
CA MET A 1 -2.63 -15.66 4.55
C MET A 1 -2.82 -14.53 5.54
N ILE A 2 -2.20 -14.55 6.73
CA ILE A 2 -2.27 -13.46 7.71
C ILE A 2 -0.93 -12.71 7.71
N ALA A 3 -0.97 -11.38 7.64
CA ALA A 3 0.20 -10.51 7.65
C ALA A 3 -0.02 -9.33 8.63
N PRO A 4 0.27 -9.49 9.93
CA PRO A 4 -0.02 -8.46 10.93
C PRO A 4 0.85 -7.21 10.77
N ASN A 5 2.01 -7.33 10.12
CA ASN A 5 2.92 -6.25 9.79
C ASN A 5 2.53 -5.48 8.51
N LEU A 6 1.38 -5.78 7.91
CA LEU A 6 0.90 -5.16 6.68
C LEU A 6 -0.23 -4.15 6.95
N VAL A 7 -0.11 -2.97 6.34
CA VAL A 7 -1.25 -2.10 6.03
C VAL A 7 -1.62 -2.27 4.56
N ILE A 8 -2.88 -2.58 4.27
CA ILE A 8 -3.42 -2.51 2.90
C ILE A 8 -4.25 -1.24 2.76
N ILE A 9 -3.97 -0.45 1.73
CA ILE A 9 -4.69 0.78 1.37
C ILE A 9 -5.48 0.53 0.09
N ALA A 10 -6.80 0.56 0.22
CA ALA A 10 -7.76 0.53 -0.87
C ALA A 10 -8.44 1.89 -1.07
N GLY A 11 -9.24 2.03 -2.11
CA GLY A 11 -10.00 3.25 -2.32
C GLY A 11 -11.02 3.12 -3.44
N THR A 12 -12.06 3.96 -3.39
CA THR A 12 -13.29 3.83 -4.19
C THR A 12 -13.12 4.16 -5.68
N GLY A 13 -12.01 4.78 -6.08
CA GLY A 13 -11.72 5.18 -7.47
C GLY A 13 -10.24 5.53 -7.71
N SER A 14 -9.89 5.88 -8.95
CA SER A 14 -8.61 6.52 -9.24
C SER A 14 -8.55 7.89 -8.55
N LYS A 15 -7.37 8.32 -8.10
CA LYS A 15 -7.17 9.59 -7.38
C LYS A 15 -7.94 9.75 -6.05
N SER A 16 -8.40 8.66 -5.44
CA SER A 16 -8.99 8.65 -4.08
C SER A 16 -8.02 8.99 -2.95
N GLY A 17 -6.76 9.34 -3.25
CA GLY A 17 -5.77 9.69 -2.21
C GLY A 17 -5.00 8.52 -1.60
N LYS A 18 -5.16 7.29 -2.11
CA LYS A 18 -4.43 6.10 -1.64
C LYS A 18 -2.91 6.29 -1.54
N THR A 19 -2.27 6.72 -2.63
CA THR A 19 -0.83 6.98 -2.63
C THR A 19 -0.44 8.04 -1.59
N SER A 20 -1.29 9.08 -1.43
CA SER A 20 -1.04 10.12 -0.44
C SER A 20 -1.12 9.58 0.99
N ALA A 21 -2.11 8.72 1.28
CA ALA A 21 -2.19 8.01 2.56
C ALA A 21 -0.97 7.12 2.78
N ALA A 22 -0.52 6.38 1.77
CA ALA A 22 0.69 5.57 1.84
C ALA A 22 1.91 6.41 2.19
N CYS A 23 2.12 7.53 1.49
CA CYS A 23 3.22 8.46 1.75
C CYS A 23 3.18 9.01 3.19
N ARG A 24 1.99 9.39 3.67
CA ARG A 24 1.82 9.93 5.04
C ARG A 24 2.16 8.90 6.12
N ILE A 25 1.76 7.64 5.93
CA ILE A 25 2.16 6.54 6.83
C ILE A 25 3.68 6.35 6.77
N ILE A 26 4.26 6.32 5.58
CA ILE A 26 5.71 6.18 5.41
C ILE A 26 6.45 7.32 6.12
N GLU A 27 6.03 8.57 5.96
CA GLU A 27 6.61 9.74 6.61
C GLU A 27 6.58 9.63 8.14
N GLN A 28 5.44 9.23 8.72
CA GLN A 28 5.27 9.11 10.16
C GLN A 28 6.12 8.00 10.78
N PHE A 29 6.43 6.95 10.02
CA PHE A 29 7.14 5.75 10.51
C PHE A 29 8.46 5.50 9.76
N ARG A 30 9.07 6.54 9.19
CA ARG A 30 10.26 6.43 8.34
C ARG A 30 11.43 5.71 9.04
N ASP A 31 11.59 5.93 10.35
CA ASP A 31 12.68 5.36 11.14
C ASP A 31 12.47 3.86 11.43
N ALA A 32 11.27 3.33 11.20
CA ALA A 32 10.97 1.91 11.33
C ALA A 32 11.37 1.08 10.11
N GLY A 33 11.91 1.72 9.05
CA GLY A 33 12.42 1.03 7.87
C GLY A 33 11.34 0.44 6.97
N ILE A 34 10.23 1.15 6.76
CA ILE A 34 9.07 0.65 5.99
C ILE A 34 9.45 0.17 4.60
N ALA A 35 8.97 -1.02 4.23
CA ALA A 35 8.91 -1.46 2.85
C ALA A 35 7.53 -1.13 2.25
N ALA A 36 7.50 -0.37 1.16
CA ALA A 36 6.26 -0.03 0.47
C ALA A 36 6.03 -0.92 -0.75
N VAL A 37 4.77 -1.16 -1.09
CA VAL A 37 4.37 -1.99 -2.24
C VAL A 37 3.23 -1.30 -2.98
N LYS A 38 3.38 -1.13 -4.29
CA LYS A 38 2.30 -0.72 -5.18
C LYS A 38 1.96 -1.87 -6.10
N ILE A 39 0.73 -2.37 -6.05
CA ILE A 39 0.27 -3.44 -6.95
C ILE A 39 -0.79 -2.91 -7.91
N THR A 40 -0.66 -3.24 -9.19
CA THR A 40 -1.63 -2.87 -10.22
C THR A 40 -1.80 -3.99 -11.26
N PRO A 41 -3.02 -4.24 -11.77
CA PRO A 41 -3.21 -5.11 -12.92
C PRO A 41 -2.91 -4.39 -14.25
N HIS A 42 -2.76 -3.06 -14.21
CA HIS A 42 -2.59 -2.26 -15.42
C HIS A 42 -1.16 -2.30 -15.94
N GLN A 43 -1.03 -2.57 -17.24
CA GLN A 43 0.22 -2.41 -17.97
C GLN A 43 0.48 -0.92 -18.18
N HIS A 44 1.10 -0.28 -17.20
CA HIS A 44 1.79 0.98 -17.44
C HIS A 44 3.19 0.67 -17.99
N GLU A 45 3.69 1.54 -18.87
CA GLU A 45 5.09 1.49 -19.31
C GLU A 45 6.00 1.54 -18.08
N THR A 46 6.98 0.64 -18.06
CA THR A 46 8.08 0.68 -17.09
C THR A 46 8.87 1.96 -17.32
N THR A 47 8.85 2.87 -16.35
CA THR A 47 9.62 4.11 -16.42
C THR A 47 11.07 3.89 -15.96
N ARG A 48 11.95 4.87 -16.24
CA ARG A 48 13.30 4.90 -15.69
C ARG A 48 13.24 4.82 -14.16
N GLY A 49 14.13 4.03 -13.56
CA GLY A 49 14.20 3.85 -12.11
C GLY A 49 13.71 2.49 -11.59
N LEU A 50 13.28 1.58 -12.47
CA LEU A 50 12.87 0.23 -12.08
C LEU A 50 13.99 -0.79 -12.28
N THR A 51 14.37 -1.50 -11.21
CA THR A 51 15.26 -2.66 -11.25
C THR A 51 14.43 -3.93 -11.10
N GLU A 52 14.59 -4.88 -12.01
CA GLU A 52 13.86 -6.15 -11.95
C GLU A 52 14.30 -6.98 -10.73
N VAL A 53 13.31 -7.55 -10.02
CA VAL A 53 13.49 -8.47 -8.90
C VAL A 53 13.10 -9.88 -9.32
N ASP A 54 11.91 -10.02 -9.90
CA ASP A 54 11.40 -11.29 -10.44
C ASP A 54 10.42 -11.01 -11.57
N ARG A 55 10.36 -11.93 -12.54
CA ARG A 55 9.45 -11.84 -13.68
C ARG A 55 9.02 -13.23 -14.11
N LYS A 56 7.71 -13.46 -14.10
CA LYS A 56 7.09 -14.74 -14.50
C LYS A 56 5.82 -14.49 -15.31
N PRO A 57 5.33 -15.50 -16.04
CA PRO A 57 3.97 -15.42 -16.58
C PRO A 57 2.97 -15.10 -15.46
N GLY A 58 2.22 -14.00 -15.61
CA GLY A 58 1.22 -13.57 -14.63
C GLY A 58 1.66 -12.42 -13.71
N TYR A 59 2.96 -12.20 -13.49
CA TYR A 59 3.43 -11.05 -12.72
C TYR A 59 4.87 -10.58 -12.99
N ASP A 60 5.12 -9.31 -12.67
CA ASP A 60 6.44 -8.70 -12.63
C ASP A 60 6.64 -7.98 -11.30
N ILE A 61 7.83 -8.08 -10.71
CA ILE A 61 8.23 -7.37 -9.51
C ILE A 61 9.47 -6.53 -9.83
N PHE A 62 9.38 -5.24 -9.52
CA PHE A 62 10.48 -4.29 -9.66
C PHE A 62 10.75 -3.58 -8.34
N LEU A 63 12.00 -3.19 -8.11
CA LEU A 63 12.38 -2.19 -7.12
C LEU A 63 12.40 -0.81 -7.77
N GLU A 64 11.76 0.16 -7.13
CA GLU A 64 11.90 1.58 -7.48
C GLU A 64 13.19 2.14 -6.87
N THR A 65 13.95 2.85 -7.70
CA THR A 65 15.24 3.46 -7.37
C THR A 65 15.26 4.96 -7.68
N ASN A 66 14.21 5.49 -8.30
CA ASN A 66 14.14 6.89 -8.70
C ASN A 66 13.06 7.64 -7.91
N PRO A 67 13.43 8.47 -6.93
CA PRO A 67 12.49 9.27 -6.16
C PRO A 67 12.03 10.54 -6.89
N GLU A 68 12.51 10.85 -8.10
CA GLU A 68 12.33 12.15 -8.76
C GLU A 68 11.15 12.20 -9.75
N THR A 69 10.37 11.12 -9.89
CA THR A 69 9.21 11.11 -10.80
C THR A 69 7.89 11.36 -10.07
N ASP A 70 6.83 11.61 -10.84
CA ASP A 70 5.46 11.75 -10.31
C ASP A 70 4.74 10.41 -10.12
N LYS A 71 5.42 9.27 -10.35
CA LYS A 71 4.85 7.94 -10.14
C LYS A 71 4.58 7.69 -8.66
N ASP A 72 3.58 6.85 -8.39
CA ASP A 72 3.20 6.50 -7.03
C ASP A 72 4.36 5.87 -6.24
N THR A 73 5.14 5.00 -6.88
CA THR A 73 6.32 4.36 -6.29
C THR A 73 7.43 5.35 -5.99
N SER A 74 7.74 6.28 -6.91
CA SER A 74 8.69 7.37 -6.66
C SER A 74 8.26 8.26 -5.49
N ARG A 75 6.96 8.54 -5.36
CA ARG A 75 6.41 9.29 -4.22
C ARG A 75 6.58 8.55 -2.90
N MET A 76 6.31 7.25 -2.86
CA MET A 76 6.54 6.42 -1.67
C MET A 76 8.03 6.36 -1.29
N LEU A 77 8.92 6.30 -2.28
CA LEU A 77 10.37 6.31 -2.04
C LEU A 77 10.81 7.66 -1.47
N ARG A 78 10.35 8.76 -2.07
CA ARG A 78 10.61 10.14 -1.58
C ARG A 78 10.07 10.39 -0.17
N ALA A 79 8.95 9.76 0.19
CA ALA A 79 8.37 9.83 1.54
C ALA A 79 9.26 9.17 2.62
N GLY A 80 10.24 8.34 2.21
CA GLY A 80 11.23 7.75 3.12
C GLY A 80 11.11 6.25 3.32
N ALA A 81 10.40 5.52 2.44
CA ALA A 81 10.38 4.06 2.48
C ALA A 81 11.79 3.51 2.24
N SER A 82 12.19 2.50 3.00
CA SER A 82 13.52 1.87 2.87
C SER A 82 13.65 1.08 1.57
N ARG A 83 12.53 0.52 1.07
CA ARG A 83 12.39 -0.16 -0.22
C ARG A 83 11.00 0.08 -0.76
N VAL A 84 10.86 0.18 -2.08
CA VAL A 84 9.55 0.31 -2.73
C VAL A 84 9.45 -0.69 -3.87
N TYR A 85 8.49 -1.61 -3.77
CA TYR A 85 8.21 -2.59 -4.79
C TYR A 85 7.08 -2.09 -5.70
N PHE A 86 7.31 -2.13 -7.00
CA PHE A 86 6.28 -1.99 -8.02
C PHE A 86 5.94 -3.37 -8.57
N VAL A 87 4.69 -3.78 -8.39
CA VAL A 87 4.19 -5.10 -8.81
C VAL A 87 3.11 -4.93 -9.86
N ARG A 88 3.30 -5.65 -10.97
CA ARG A 88 2.23 -5.91 -11.93
C ARG A 88 1.80 -7.35 -11.74
N ALA A 89 0.53 -7.60 -11.46
CA ALA A 89 0.02 -8.96 -11.27
C ALA A 89 -1.46 -9.02 -11.62
N THR A 90 -1.89 -10.15 -12.21
CA THR A 90 -3.31 -10.50 -12.31
C THR A 90 -3.78 -11.14 -11.00
N ASP A 91 -5.09 -11.17 -10.77
CA ASP A 91 -5.68 -11.63 -9.51
C ASP A 91 -5.24 -13.05 -9.11
N GLU A 92 -5.07 -13.93 -10.10
CA GLU A 92 -4.59 -15.32 -9.91
C GLU A 92 -3.20 -15.40 -9.28
N TYR A 93 -2.32 -14.43 -9.56
CA TYR A 93 -0.92 -14.43 -9.11
C TYR A 93 -0.64 -13.43 -7.98
N LEU A 94 -1.65 -12.72 -7.48
CA LEU A 94 -1.46 -11.71 -6.43
C LEU A 94 -0.86 -12.29 -5.15
N SER A 95 -1.35 -13.46 -4.72
CA SER A 95 -0.84 -14.11 -3.51
C SER A 95 0.59 -14.59 -3.67
N GLU A 96 0.96 -15.07 -4.86
CA GLU A 96 2.33 -15.53 -5.15
C GLU A 96 3.29 -14.34 -5.20
N ALA A 97 2.97 -13.31 -6.00
CA ALA A 97 3.79 -12.12 -6.15
C ALA A 97 4.01 -11.40 -4.81
N PHE A 98 2.98 -11.33 -3.95
CA PHE A 98 3.12 -10.76 -2.63
C PHE A 98 3.92 -11.66 -1.68
N GLY A 99 3.80 -12.98 -1.78
CA GLY A 99 4.62 -13.94 -1.03
C GLY A 99 6.12 -13.74 -1.28
N MET A 100 6.51 -13.56 -2.54
CA MET A 100 7.90 -13.25 -2.92
C MET A 100 8.43 -11.99 -2.24
N ILE A 101 7.60 -10.96 -2.07
CA ILE A 101 7.98 -9.73 -1.36
C ILE A 101 8.19 -10.00 0.12
N LEU A 102 7.32 -10.79 0.76
CA LEU A 102 7.45 -11.15 2.18
C LEU A 102 8.75 -11.91 2.45
N GLU A 103 9.17 -12.77 1.53
CA GLU A 103 10.44 -13.51 1.61
C GLU A 103 11.66 -12.60 1.37
N SER A 104 11.48 -11.49 0.65
CA SER A 104 12.54 -10.55 0.27
C SER A 104 12.82 -9.47 1.33
N VAL A 105 12.01 -9.39 2.39
CA VAL A 105 12.17 -8.42 3.48
C VAL A 105 12.42 -9.13 4.82
N PRO A 106 13.16 -8.51 5.76
CA PRO A 106 13.32 -9.08 7.10
C PRO A 106 11.96 -9.37 7.75
N ALA A 107 11.90 -10.43 8.56
CA ALA A 107 10.71 -10.76 9.32
C ALA A 107 10.23 -9.56 10.15
N ALA A 108 8.91 -9.38 10.23
CA ALA A 108 8.27 -8.26 10.93
C ALA A 108 8.64 -6.84 10.41
N THR A 109 9.21 -6.71 9.20
CA THR A 109 9.35 -5.39 8.54
C THR A 109 7.96 -4.75 8.38
N PRO A 110 7.75 -3.49 8.80
CA PRO A 110 6.47 -2.81 8.56
C PRO A 110 6.25 -2.62 7.05
N LEU A 111 5.12 -3.10 6.56
CA LEU A 111 4.74 -3.05 5.15
C LEU A 111 3.56 -2.11 4.93
N VAL A 112 3.64 -1.28 3.91
CA VAL A 112 2.53 -0.44 3.43
C VAL A 112 2.25 -0.81 1.97
N CYS A 113 1.08 -1.38 1.71
CA CYS A 113 0.69 -1.82 0.37
C CYS A 113 -0.50 -1.04 -0.15
N GLU A 114 -0.35 -0.41 -1.31
CA GLU A 114 -1.47 0.11 -2.07
C GLU A 114 -1.98 -0.96 -3.06
N SER A 115 -3.04 -1.67 -2.68
CA SER A 115 -3.73 -2.65 -3.53
C SER A 115 -5.09 -3.03 -2.96
N ALA A 116 -6.19 -2.66 -3.64
CA ALA A 116 -7.52 -3.09 -3.19
C ALA A 116 -7.73 -4.61 -3.33
N ALA A 117 -7.20 -5.21 -4.40
CA ALA A 117 -7.40 -6.62 -4.70
C ALA A 117 -6.65 -7.55 -3.72
N LEU A 118 -5.51 -7.11 -3.17
CA LEU A 118 -4.72 -7.92 -2.24
C LEU A 118 -5.51 -8.33 -0.99
N ARG A 119 -6.48 -7.51 -0.57
CA ARG A 119 -7.34 -7.79 0.59
C ARG A 119 -8.13 -9.11 0.47
N TYR A 120 -8.42 -9.57 -0.75
CA TYR A 120 -9.12 -10.84 -0.97
C TYR A 120 -8.26 -12.07 -0.67
N PHE A 121 -6.94 -11.91 -0.57
CA PHE A 121 -5.98 -13.00 -0.40
C PHE A 121 -5.25 -12.94 0.95
N ILE A 122 -5.04 -11.74 1.47
CA ILE A 122 -4.28 -11.47 2.70
C ILE A 122 -5.19 -10.79 3.73
N GLU A 123 -5.12 -11.28 4.97
CA GLU A 123 -5.65 -10.58 6.15
C GLU A 123 -4.53 -9.69 6.72
N PRO A 124 -4.61 -8.36 6.55
CA PRO A 124 -3.57 -7.44 7.03
C PRO A 124 -3.75 -7.12 8.52
N GLY A 125 -2.71 -6.55 9.13
CA GLY A 125 -2.82 -5.94 10.47
C GLY A 125 -3.79 -4.75 10.46
N LEU A 126 -3.79 -3.97 9.37
CA LEU A 126 -4.76 -2.91 9.13
C LEU A 126 -5.22 -2.88 7.66
N PHE A 127 -6.51 -2.68 7.47
CA PHE A 127 -7.11 -2.42 6.18
C PHE A 127 -7.71 -1.01 6.19
N VAL A 128 -7.17 -0.14 5.34
CA VAL A 128 -7.52 1.27 5.20
C VAL A 128 -8.28 1.45 3.88
N ILE A 129 -9.47 2.05 3.95
CA ILE A 129 -10.22 2.46 2.77
C ILE A 129 -10.16 3.98 2.66
N MET A 130 -9.67 4.46 1.51
CA MET A 130 -9.71 5.86 1.13
C MET A 130 -10.96 6.18 0.32
N THR A 131 -11.76 7.11 0.82
CA THR A 131 -12.95 7.63 0.13
C THR A 131 -12.66 9.01 -0.46
N SER A 132 -13.39 9.35 -1.53
CA SER A 132 -13.38 10.69 -2.13
C SER A 132 -14.82 11.10 -2.41
N VAL A 133 -15.14 12.37 -2.13
CA VAL A 133 -16.45 12.98 -2.40
C VAL A 133 -16.67 13.19 -3.92
N VAL A 134 -15.59 13.22 -4.70
CA VAL A 134 -15.63 13.50 -6.15
C VAL A 134 -15.58 12.18 -6.94
N SER A 135 -16.72 11.76 -7.48
CA SER A 135 -16.88 10.47 -8.17
C SER A 135 -16.57 10.55 -9.67
N HIS A 136 -15.46 9.95 -10.10
CA HIS A 136 -15.26 9.57 -11.50
C HIS A 136 -14.86 8.08 -11.54
N ARG A 137 -15.87 7.23 -11.76
CA ARG A 137 -15.84 5.75 -11.77
C ARG A 137 -15.61 5.11 -10.39
N THR A 138 -16.71 4.68 -9.78
CA THR A 138 -16.74 3.80 -8.62
C THR A 138 -16.32 2.39 -9.01
N LYS A 139 -15.23 1.87 -8.44
CA LYS A 139 -15.06 0.42 -8.34
C LYS A 139 -16.05 -0.06 -7.28
N ASP A 140 -16.85 -1.08 -7.60
CA ASP A 140 -17.79 -1.65 -6.65
C ASP A 140 -17.04 -2.40 -5.54
N ILE A 141 -16.69 -1.68 -4.48
CA ILE A 141 -16.04 -2.24 -3.28
C ILE A 141 -17.06 -2.56 -2.18
N ARG A 142 -18.37 -2.63 -2.49
CA ARG A 142 -19.43 -2.86 -1.48
C ARG A 142 -19.22 -4.15 -0.68
N SER A 143 -18.60 -5.16 -1.28
CA SER A 143 -18.24 -6.41 -0.60
C SER A 143 -17.11 -6.25 0.44
N LEU A 144 -16.28 -5.20 0.32
CA LEU A 144 -15.17 -4.90 1.22
C LEU A 144 -15.53 -3.91 2.34
N GLN A 145 -16.65 -3.20 2.22
CA GLN A 145 -17.13 -2.22 3.22
C GLN A 145 -17.54 -2.84 4.57
N ARG A 146 -17.66 -4.17 4.65
CA ARG A 146 -17.92 -4.90 5.90
C ARG A 146 -16.66 -5.32 6.65
N LEU A 147 -15.47 -4.99 6.12
CA LEU A 147 -14.17 -5.42 6.62
C LEU A 147 -13.19 -4.30 7.04
N PRO A 148 -13.48 -2.98 6.97
CA PRO A 148 -12.45 -2.02 7.35
C PRO A 148 -12.20 -2.08 8.85
N HIS A 149 -10.92 -2.10 9.20
CA HIS A 149 -10.49 -1.79 10.55
C HIS A 149 -10.51 -0.26 10.76
N VAL A 150 -10.37 0.54 9.68
CA VAL A 150 -10.37 2.01 9.68
C VAL A 150 -10.77 2.58 8.30
N GLU A 151 -11.57 3.64 8.26
CA GLU A 151 -11.80 4.48 7.06
C GLU A 151 -11.17 5.85 7.27
N PHE A 152 -10.49 6.40 6.25
CA PHE A 152 -9.95 7.76 6.29
C PHE A 152 -10.50 8.57 5.12
N GLU A 153 -10.97 9.79 5.42
CA GLU A 153 -11.28 10.78 4.39
C GLU A 153 -10.02 11.56 4.02
N LEU A 154 -9.81 11.83 2.73
CA LEU A 154 -8.61 12.55 2.27
C LEU A 154 -8.43 13.92 2.94
N GLU A 155 -9.52 14.61 3.26
CA GLU A 155 -9.53 15.91 3.95
C GLU A 155 -9.04 15.82 5.40
N SER A 156 -9.19 14.64 6.02
CA SER A 156 -8.68 14.35 7.38
C SER A 156 -7.17 14.06 7.39
N LEU A 157 -6.55 13.77 6.24
CA LEU A 157 -5.12 13.51 6.10
C LEU A 157 -4.28 14.80 5.95
N SER A 158 -4.68 15.88 6.62
CA SER A 158 -3.95 17.16 6.57
C SER A 158 -2.47 17.00 6.94
N ALA A 159 -1.61 17.77 6.28
CA ALA A 159 -0.17 17.72 6.52
C ALA A 159 0.12 18.11 7.99
N GLY A 160 0.95 17.32 8.66
CA GLY A 160 1.35 17.56 10.06
C GLY A 160 0.44 16.94 11.13
N MET A 161 -0.72 16.39 10.77
CA MET A 161 -1.52 15.61 11.72
C MET A 161 -0.86 14.24 11.98
N GLU A 162 -0.80 13.79 13.22
CA GLU A 162 -0.39 12.41 13.50
C GLU A 162 -1.53 11.47 13.11
N LEU A 163 -1.25 10.49 12.25
CA LEU A 163 -2.20 9.44 11.93
C LEU A 163 -2.39 8.55 13.17
N PRO A 164 -3.63 8.12 13.47
CA PRO A 164 -3.95 7.32 14.65
C PRO A 164 -3.47 5.86 14.53
N LEU A 165 -2.20 5.65 14.21
CA LEU A 165 -1.59 4.35 13.90
C LEU A 165 -0.40 4.09 14.81
N SER A 166 -0.14 2.83 15.17
CA SER A 166 1.16 2.36 15.69
C SER A 166 1.67 1.20 14.88
N PHE A 167 2.99 1.02 15.00
CA PHE A 167 3.63 -0.24 14.77
C PHE A 167 4.38 -0.71 16.02
N HIS A 168 4.02 -1.87 16.59
CA HIS A 168 4.76 -2.49 17.70
C HIS A 168 4.67 -4.01 17.64
N ASN A 169 5.73 -4.71 18.07
CA ASN A 169 5.82 -6.17 18.05
C ASN A 169 5.46 -6.79 16.68
N GLY A 170 5.86 -6.15 15.58
CA GLY A 170 5.58 -6.63 14.23
C GLY A 170 4.12 -6.49 13.80
N ARG A 171 3.34 -5.64 14.45
CA ARG A 171 1.91 -5.48 14.18
C ARG A 171 1.52 -4.00 14.02
N TRP A 172 0.68 -3.73 13.02
CA TRP A 172 -0.04 -2.47 12.90
C TRP A 172 -1.30 -2.45 13.76
N ILE A 173 -1.53 -1.33 14.46
CA ILE A 173 -2.75 -1.08 15.24
C ILE A 173 -3.23 0.34 14.96
N CYS A 174 -4.54 0.56 14.99
CA CYS A 174 -5.13 1.88 14.94
C CYS A 174 -5.82 2.20 16.28
N TRP A 175 -5.58 3.39 16.83
CA TRP A 175 -6.27 3.93 18.00
C TRP A 175 -7.16 5.09 17.58
N HIS A 176 -8.48 4.89 17.52
CA HIS A 176 -9.36 6.03 17.25
C HIS A 176 -9.36 7.03 18.41
N TYR A 177 -9.44 8.31 18.09
CA TYR A 177 -9.97 9.31 19.01
C TYR A 177 -11.49 9.12 19.10
N GLY A 178 -11.97 8.54 20.20
CA GLY A 178 -13.38 8.56 20.61
C GLY A 178 -14.36 7.75 19.75
N ARG A 179 -15.11 6.87 20.41
CA ARG A 179 -16.54 6.73 20.12
C ARG A 179 -17.30 7.42 21.25
#